data_AF-A0A9P6SZ09-F1
#
_entry.id   AF-A0A9P6SZ09-F1
#
_cell.length_a   1.000
_cell.length_b   1.000
_cell.length_c   1.000
_cell.angle_alpha   90.00
_cell.angle_beta   90.00
_cell.angle_gamma   90.00
#
_symmetry.space_group_name_H-M   'P 1'
#
loop_
_entity.id
_entity.type
_entity.pdbx_description
1 polymer ?
#
loop_
_entity_poly.entity_id
_entity_poly.type
_entity_poly.pdbx_seq_one_letter_code
_entity_poly.pdbx_strand_id
1 'polypeptide(L)'
;MSLKLSRVTLTLDAVKALLAACANKGQVAREAQKEDYATSRGKSNGLVSLRLTDLRFQSFDTTALSALAPLPHLEHIDIQRTHGIGAYGFLRLLELCPNIKSFYWRHIMTGTSFRVDKWVKLVESGAWPRLTCLDVLGEEFKDEGLCRVIESLPLPLEKFMVRSTEFGHRSFNALMSAERHYNHIQELELAGCLDVTSCMIQQIMTKMPALENFSAYRLYVTDILGTSTTNRNDTKNNQEWVCTNLRALRLCIDMGETFHPSSLEYDELQRQVYHRLSNLKVLETLNI
;
A
#
# COMPACT_ATOMS: atom_id res chain seq x y z
N MET A 1 20.43 -7.89 -6.85
CA MET A 1 20.79 -6.57 -7.42
C MET A 1 19.54 -5.69 -7.45
N SER A 2 19.64 -4.38 -7.20
CA SER A 2 18.53 -3.42 -7.40
C SER A 2 18.88 -2.47 -8.55
N LEU A 3 17.88 -2.13 -9.36
CA LEU A 3 18.00 -1.15 -10.43
C LEU A 3 16.99 -0.03 -10.19
N LYS A 4 17.50 1.20 -10.11
CA LYS A 4 16.69 2.41 -9.98
C LYS A 4 16.88 3.26 -11.22
N LEU A 5 15.78 3.56 -11.92
CA LEU A 5 15.74 4.53 -13.01
C LEU A 5 14.92 5.73 -12.56
N SER A 6 15.49 6.92 -12.68
CA SER A 6 14.86 8.17 -12.23
C SER A 6 15.07 9.27 -13.26
N ARG A 7 13.99 9.96 -13.66
CA ARG A 7 14.01 11.12 -14.57
C ARG A 7 14.64 10.81 -15.94
N VAL A 8 14.34 9.64 -16.49
CA VAL A 8 14.84 9.21 -17.80
C VAL A 8 13.67 9.13 -18.79
N THR A 9 13.85 9.67 -19.99
CA THR A 9 12.99 9.38 -21.13
C THR A 9 13.53 8.11 -21.78
N LEU A 10 12.77 7.02 -21.71
CA LEU A 10 13.16 5.75 -22.32
C LEU A 10 12.33 5.52 -23.57
N THR A 11 13.00 5.17 -24.65
CA THR A 11 12.34 4.52 -25.78
C THR A 11 11.95 3.11 -25.38
N LEU A 12 10.97 2.53 -26.08
CA LEU A 12 10.58 1.14 -25.86
C LEU A 12 11.78 0.19 -26.02
N ASP A 13 12.66 0.45 -26.98
CA ASP A 13 13.84 -0.39 -27.21
C ASP A 13 14.87 -0.29 -26.09
N ALA A 14 14.99 0.87 -25.43
CA ALA A 14 15.81 1.00 -24.23
C ALA A 14 15.24 0.17 -23.07
N VAL A 15 13.90 0.13 -22.91
CA VAL A 15 13.26 -0.75 -21.92
C VAL A 15 13.49 -2.21 -22.25
N LYS A 16 13.33 -2.62 -23.51
CA LYS A 16 13.59 -4.00 -23.95
C LYS A 16 15.03 -4.40 -23.68
N ALA A 17 16.00 -3.58 -24.10
CA ALA A 17 17.41 -3.85 -23.90
C ALA A 17 17.73 -3.99 -22.41
N LEU A 18 17.12 -3.14 -21.58
CA LEU A 18 17.26 -3.21 -20.14
C LEU A 18 16.67 -4.50 -19.55
N LEU A 19 15.43 -4.84 -19.90
CA LEU A 19 14.76 -6.04 -19.41
C LEU A 19 15.45 -7.32 -19.90
N ALA A 20 15.88 -7.36 -21.17
CA ALA A 20 16.68 -8.44 -21.72
C ALA A 20 18.05 -8.57 -21.02
N ALA A 21 18.72 -7.46 -20.73
CA ALA A 21 19.95 -7.46 -19.94
C ALA A 21 19.71 -7.95 -18.50
N CYS A 22 18.51 -7.73 -17.94
CA CYS A 22 18.13 -8.26 -16.63
C CYS A 22 17.86 -9.77 -16.67
N ALA A 23 17.27 -10.28 -17.75
CA ALA A 23 17.07 -11.71 -17.98
C ALA A 23 18.39 -12.46 -18.22
N ASN A 24 19.33 -11.88 -18.97
CA ASN A 24 20.55 -12.54 -19.44
C ASN A 24 21.76 -12.42 -18.50
N LYS A 25 21.57 -12.04 -17.22
CA LYS A 25 22.67 -11.59 -16.35
C LYS A 25 23.52 -12.70 -15.68
N GLY A 26 23.95 -13.65 -16.52
CA GLY A 26 25.25 -14.31 -16.39
C GLY A 26 26.41 -13.53 -17.06
N GLN A 27 26.15 -12.52 -17.91
CA GLN A 27 27.19 -11.87 -18.73
C GLN A 27 27.35 -10.33 -18.59
N VAL A 28 26.33 -9.56 -18.21
CA VAL A 28 26.29 -8.09 -18.42
C VAL A 28 26.68 -7.26 -17.17
N ALA A 29 27.35 -7.84 -16.18
CA ALA A 29 27.65 -7.14 -14.92
C ALA A 29 28.81 -6.11 -14.99
N ARG A 30 29.28 -5.68 -16.19
CA ARG A 30 30.50 -4.87 -16.31
C ARG A 30 30.34 -3.38 -16.65
N GLU A 31 29.18 -2.87 -17.09
CA GLU A 31 29.16 -1.49 -17.67
C GLU A 31 28.07 -0.52 -17.15
N ALA A 32 27.52 -0.72 -15.97
CA ALA A 32 26.65 0.29 -15.35
C ALA A 32 26.99 0.50 -13.87
N GLN A 33 28.02 1.31 -13.61
CA GLN A 33 28.30 1.86 -12.29
C GLN A 33 28.60 3.37 -12.40
N LYS A 34 27.65 4.18 -11.95
CA LYS A 34 27.91 5.35 -11.11
C LYS A 34 26.59 5.92 -10.59
N GLU A 35 26.18 5.42 -9.43
CA GLU A 35 25.70 6.21 -8.30
C GLU A 35 25.62 5.29 -7.07
N ASP A 36 26.04 5.83 -5.93
CA ASP A 36 26.54 5.13 -4.74
C ASP A 36 25.63 4.03 -4.18
N TYR A 37 26.10 2.78 -4.25
CA TYR A 37 25.80 1.75 -3.24
C TYR A 37 27.04 0.87 -3.05
N ALA A 38 27.77 1.12 -1.96
CA ALA A 38 28.87 0.29 -1.51
C ALA A 38 28.34 -1.02 -0.89
N THR A 39 29.15 -2.08 -1.05
CA THR A 39 29.17 -3.34 -0.30
C THR A 39 28.00 -4.34 -0.48
N SER A 40 28.06 -5.12 -1.56
CA SER A 40 27.76 -6.57 -1.49
C SER A 40 28.55 -7.35 -2.56
N ARG A 41 29.68 -7.93 -2.16
CA ARG A 41 30.43 -8.93 -2.98
C ARG A 41 29.80 -10.31 -2.77
N GLY A 42 28.60 -10.50 -3.29
CA GLY A 42 27.94 -11.81 -3.38
C GLY A 42 27.73 -12.18 -4.85
N LYS A 43 27.86 -13.47 -5.19
CA LYS A 43 27.45 -14.01 -6.51
C LYS A 43 26.09 -13.41 -6.88
N SER A 44 26.05 -12.63 -7.96
CA SER A 44 24.89 -11.81 -8.27
C SER A 44 23.73 -12.67 -8.78
N ASN A 45 22.85 -13.08 -7.86
CA ASN A 45 21.57 -13.73 -8.15
C ASN A 45 20.59 -12.71 -8.77
N GLY A 46 20.76 -12.40 -10.06
CA GLY A 46 19.78 -11.64 -10.85
C GLY A 46 19.39 -10.23 -10.35
N LEU A 47 18.49 -9.61 -11.12
CA LEU A 47 17.80 -8.38 -10.70
C LEU A 47 16.64 -8.78 -9.76
N VAL A 48 16.65 -8.26 -8.54
CA VAL A 48 15.67 -8.57 -7.49
C VAL A 48 14.66 -7.44 -7.29
N SER A 49 15.06 -6.20 -7.57
CA SER A 49 14.20 -5.02 -7.41
C SER A 49 14.34 -4.08 -8.61
N LEU A 50 13.21 -3.62 -9.13
CA LEU A 50 13.10 -2.65 -10.22
C LEU A 50 12.29 -1.45 -9.74
N ARG A 51 12.91 -0.27 -9.72
CA ARG A 51 12.24 1.00 -9.44
C ARG A 51 12.25 1.89 -10.68
N LEU A 52 11.07 2.28 -11.12
CA LEU A 52 10.79 3.15 -12.25
C LEU A 52 10.16 4.45 -11.74
N THR A 53 10.90 5.56 -11.78
CA THR A 53 10.44 6.84 -11.26
C THR A 53 10.59 7.95 -12.29
N ASP A 54 9.59 8.81 -12.44
CA ASP A 54 9.64 9.98 -13.35
C ASP A 54 9.98 9.59 -14.80
N LEU A 55 9.41 8.49 -15.30
CA LEU A 55 9.66 8.02 -16.67
C LEU A 55 8.61 8.54 -17.64
N ARG A 56 9.03 8.86 -18.87
CA ARG A 56 8.13 9.20 -19.97
C ARG A 56 8.37 8.25 -21.14
N PHE A 57 7.32 7.57 -21.56
CA PHE A 57 7.27 6.75 -22.77
C PHE A 57 6.55 7.53 -23.87
N GLN A 58 7.18 7.67 -25.03
CA GLN A 58 6.55 8.32 -26.19
C GLN A 58 5.45 7.45 -26.79
N SER A 59 5.70 6.13 -26.83
CA SER A 59 4.74 5.09 -27.18
C SER A 59 5.18 3.80 -26.49
N PHE A 60 4.21 3.01 -26.05
CA PHE A 60 4.48 1.73 -25.39
C PHE A 60 3.75 0.61 -26.13
N ASP A 61 4.45 -0.04 -27.05
CA ASP A 61 3.92 -1.20 -27.77
C ASP A 61 3.98 -2.45 -26.89
N THR A 62 2.80 -2.87 -26.44
CA THR A 62 2.62 -4.04 -25.58
C THR A 62 2.95 -5.37 -26.27
N THR A 63 2.91 -5.43 -27.61
CA THR A 63 3.22 -6.67 -28.34
C THR A 63 4.65 -7.10 -28.10
N ALA A 64 5.55 -6.12 -28.01
CA ALA A 64 6.97 -6.35 -27.88
C ALA A 64 7.38 -6.85 -26.48
N LEU A 65 6.57 -6.63 -25.44
CA LEU A 65 6.77 -7.26 -24.13
C LEU A 65 6.56 -8.77 -24.17
N SER A 66 5.73 -9.26 -25.09
CA SER A 66 5.42 -10.70 -25.23
C SER A 66 6.63 -11.50 -25.72
N ALA A 67 7.63 -10.84 -26.30
CA ALA A 67 8.88 -11.44 -26.76
C ALA A 67 9.95 -11.52 -25.66
N LEU A 68 9.73 -10.93 -24.49
CA LEU A 68 10.70 -10.93 -23.41
C LEU A 68 10.64 -12.25 -22.63
N ALA A 69 11.82 -12.74 -22.23
CA ALA A 69 11.92 -13.87 -21.33
C ALA A 69 11.38 -13.51 -19.93
N PRO A 70 10.84 -14.48 -19.16
CA PRO A 70 10.47 -14.27 -17.78
C PRO A 70 11.64 -13.74 -16.93
N LEU A 71 11.31 -12.97 -15.90
CA LEU A 71 12.19 -12.36 -14.92
C LEU A 71 11.97 -13.04 -13.55
N PRO A 72 12.35 -14.32 -13.37
CA PRO A 72 11.99 -15.11 -12.21
C PRO A 72 12.65 -14.63 -10.91
N HIS A 73 13.70 -13.81 -10.99
CA HIS A 73 14.39 -13.27 -9.83
C HIS A 73 13.81 -11.94 -9.35
N LEU A 74 12.92 -11.30 -10.13
CA LEU A 74 12.38 -10.01 -9.76
C LEU A 74 11.28 -10.19 -8.70
N GLU A 75 11.54 -9.65 -7.51
CA GLU A 75 10.66 -9.76 -6.34
C GLU A 75 9.96 -8.43 -6.00
N HIS A 76 10.57 -7.30 -6.35
CA HIS A 76 10.03 -5.98 -6.01
C HIS A 76 9.92 -5.09 -7.24
N ILE A 77 8.73 -4.52 -7.45
CA ILE A 77 8.47 -3.56 -8.52
C ILE A 77 7.86 -2.31 -7.92
N ASP A 78 8.52 -1.17 -8.16
CA ASP A 78 8.10 0.13 -7.67
C ASP A 78 7.97 1.10 -8.83
N ILE A 79 6.73 1.49 -9.15
CA ILE A 79 6.38 2.35 -10.27
C ILE A 79 5.84 3.65 -9.71
N GLN A 80 6.49 4.75 -10.06
CA GLN A 80 6.14 6.08 -9.57
C GLN A 80 6.19 7.12 -10.69
N ARG A 81 5.15 7.95 -10.82
CA ARG A 81 5.19 9.14 -11.70
C ARG A 81 5.60 8.82 -13.13
N THR A 82 5.10 7.71 -13.68
CA THR A 82 5.37 7.29 -15.05
C THR A 82 4.33 7.82 -16.03
N HIS A 83 4.70 8.09 -17.27
CA HIS A 83 3.80 8.54 -18.34
C HIS A 83 3.95 7.68 -19.59
N GLY A 84 2.84 7.45 -20.31
CA GLY A 84 2.87 6.87 -21.66
C GLY A 84 2.96 5.34 -21.72
N ILE A 85 3.08 4.67 -20.58
CA ILE A 85 2.88 3.22 -20.47
C ILE A 85 1.44 2.96 -20.03
N GLY A 86 0.63 2.47 -20.96
CA GLY A 86 -0.75 2.10 -20.67
C GLY A 86 -0.81 0.98 -19.61
N ALA A 87 -1.91 0.90 -18.87
CA ALA A 87 -2.10 -0.13 -17.86
C ALA A 87 -1.96 -1.57 -18.38
N TYR A 88 -2.27 -1.80 -19.66
CA TYR A 88 -1.99 -3.08 -20.32
C TYR A 88 -0.50 -3.39 -20.40
N GLY A 89 0.34 -2.41 -20.72
CA GLY A 89 1.79 -2.57 -20.78
C GLY A 89 2.37 -2.94 -19.43
N PHE A 90 1.88 -2.32 -18.36
CA PHE A 90 2.29 -2.67 -17.01
C PHE A 90 1.86 -4.07 -16.60
N LEU A 91 0.60 -4.45 -16.82
CA LEU A 91 0.15 -5.80 -16.48
C LEU A 91 0.94 -6.87 -17.25
N ARG A 92 1.29 -6.60 -18.52
CA ARG A 92 2.20 -7.48 -19.30
C ARG A 92 3.59 -7.55 -18.69
N LEU A 93 4.14 -6.45 -18.19
CA LEU A 93 5.43 -6.47 -17.49
C LEU A 93 5.36 -7.32 -16.22
N LEU A 94 4.27 -7.22 -15.45
CA LEU A 94 4.07 -8.01 -14.23
C LEU A 94 3.90 -9.51 -14.52
N GLU A 95 3.26 -9.88 -15.64
CA GLU A 95 3.16 -11.27 -16.10
C GLU A 95 4.54 -11.91 -16.33
N LEU A 96 5.58 -11.12 -16.66
CA LEU A 96 6.96 -11.62 -16.78
C LEU A 96 7.60 -11.93 -15.43
N CYS A 97 7.01 -11.52 -14.31
CA CYS A 97 7.64 -11.50 -13.00
C CYS A 97 6.87 -12.41 -12.02
N PRO A 98 7.00 -13.75 -12.10
CA PRO A 98 6.14 -14.68 -11.36
C PRO A 98 6.37 -14.67 -9.84
N ASN A 99 7.52 -14.18 -9.38
CA ASN A 99 7.94 -14.23 -7.98
C ASN A 99 7.84 -12.89 -7.24
N ILE A 100 6.98 -11.97 -7.72
CA ILE A 100 6.76 -10.69 -7.04
C ILE A 100 6.29 -10.93 -5.60
N LYS A 101 6.94 -10.23 -4.68
CA LYS A 101 6.59 -10.09 -3.27
C LYS A 101 6.06 -8.70 -2.92
N SER A 102 6.54 -7.67 -3.61
CA SER A 102 6.11 -6.29 -3.35
C SER A 102 5.82 -5.54 -4.64
N PHE A 103 4.64 -4.92 -4.68
CA PHE A 103 4.21 -4.11 -5.80
C PHE A 103 3.77 -2.73 -5.31
N TYR A 104 4.44 -1.69 -5.82
CA TYR A 104 4.11 -0.29 -5.54
C TYR A 104 3.67 0.39 -6.83
N TRP A 105 2.45 0.89 -6.83
CA TRP A 105 1.82 1.64 -7.91
C TRP A 105 1.44 3.02 -7.37
N ARG A 106 2.30 4.01 -7.58
CA ARG A 106 2.10 5.35 -7.01
C ARG A 106 2.04 6.42 -8.10
N HIS A 107 0.96 7.19 -8.09
CA HIS A 107 0.88 8.48 -8.78
C HIS A 107 1.20 8.39 -10.28
N ILE A 108 0.38 7.68 -11.04
CA ILE A 108 0.47 7.69 -12.50
C ILE A 108 -0.31 8.90 -13.00
N MET A 109 0.37 9.81 -13.70
CA MET A 109 -0.27 11.05 -14.17
C MET A 109 -1.39 10.75 -15.18
N THR A 110 -2.32 11.69 -15.29
CA THR A 110 -3.60 11.59 -16.01
C THR A 110 -3.53 10.80 -17.33
N GLY A 111 -4.48 9.87 -17.51
CA GLY A 111 -4.71 9.16 -18.78
C GLY A 111 -4.52 7.64 -18.75
N THR A 112 -4.01 7.06 -17.66
CA THR A 112 -3.86 5.61 -17.52
C THR A 112 -4.57 5.10 -16.28
N SER A 113 -5.69 4.41 -16.47
CA SER A 113 -6.45 3.79 -15.39
C SER A 113 -5.91 2.39 -15.07
N PHE A 114 -5.75 2.09 -13.77
CA PHE A 114 -5.44 0.73 -13.33
C PHE A 114 -6.56 -0.23 -13.75
N ARG A 115 -6.23 -1.33 -14.42
CA ARG A 115 -7.21 -2.29 -14.95
C ARG A 115 -7.52 -3.35 -13.89
N VAL A 116 -8.33 -2.98 -12.90
CA VAL A 116 -8.74 -3.87 -11.78
C VAL A 116 -9.21 -5.24 -12.28
N ASP A 117 -10.10 -5.29 -13.27
CA ASP A 117 -10.61 -6.56 -13.80
C ASP A 117 -9.53 -7.52 -14.27
N LYS A 118 -8.49 -6.99 -14.93
CA LYS A 118 -7.41 -7.80 -15.46
C LYS A 118 -6.45 -8.21 -14.34
N TRP A 119 -6.17 -7.31 -13.40
CA TRP A 119 -5.40 -7.64 -12.20
C TRP A 119 -6.04 -8.81 -11.44
N VAL A 120 -7.32 -8.69 -11.09
CA VAL A 120 -8.08 -9.70 -10.34
C VAL A 120 -8.02 -11.05 -11.05
N LYS A 121 -8.30 -11.10 -12.37
CA LYS A 121 -8.20 -12.34 -13.16
C LYS A 121 -6.81 -12.98 -13.13
N LEU A 122 -5.75 -12.18 -13.16
CA LEU A 122 -4.38 -12.70 -13.09
C LEU A 122 -4.13 -13.31 -11.71
N VAL A 123 -4.45 -12.60 -10.62
CA VAL A 123 -4.24 -13.13 -9.27
C VAL A 123 -5.08 -14.38 -9.02
N GLU A 124 -6.36 -14.39 -9.42
CA GLU A 124 -7.24 -15.56 -9.34
C GLU A 124 -6.71 -16.76 -10.14
N SER A 125 -5.99 -16.51 -11.23
CA SER A 125 -5.30 -17.56 -12.00
C SER A 125 -3.99 -18.05 -11.37
N GLY A 126 -3.65 -17.57 -10.16
CA GLY A 126 -2.45 -17.94 -9.43
C GLY A 126 -1.23 -17.09 -9.75
N ALA A 127 -1.40 -15.91 -10.35
CA ALA A 127 -0.28 -14.98 -10.53
C ALA A 127 0.20 -14.43 -9.18
N TRP A 128 1.52 -14.28 -9.06
CA TRP A 128 2.21 -13.70 -7.90
C TRP A 128 1.81 -14.32 -6.56
N PRO A 129 1.94 -15.65 -6.38
CA PRO A 129 1.52 -16.34 -5.16
C PRO A 129 2.32 -15.93 -3.90
N ARG A 130 3.36 -15.11 -4.07
CA ARG A 130 4.26 -14.63 -3.00
C ARG A 130 4.05 -13.16 -2.67
N LEU A 131 3.05 -12.50 -3.24
CA LEU A 131 2.79 -11.09 -3.01
C LEU A 131 2.34 -10.86 -1.56
N THR A 132 3.20 -10.23 -0.75
CA THR A 132 2.91 -9.89 0.65
C THR A 132 2.78 -8.38 0.89
N CYS A 133 3.15 -7.55 -0.10
CA CYS A 133 3.08 -6.10 -0.01
C CYS A 133 2.43 -5.49 -1.26
N LEU A 134 1.35 -4.73 -1.04
CA LEU A 134 0.68 -3.96 -2.07
C LEU A 134 0.54 -2.51 -1.63
N ASP A 135 1.06 -1.59 -2.44
CA ASP A 135 0.89 -0.14 -2.27
C ASP A 135 0.28 0.43 -3.53
N VAL A 136 -0.94 0.95 -3.42
CA VAL A 136 -1.62 1.65 -4.49
C VAL A 136 -2.01 3.04 -4.01
N LEU A 137 -1.83 4.03 -4.87
CA LEU A 137 -2.15 5.42 -4.56
C LEU A 137 -2.86 6.06 -5.75
N GLY A 138 -4.00 6.70 -5.48
CA GLY A 138 -4.74 7.52 -6.42
C GLY A 138 -6.23 7.19 -6.52
N GLU A 139 -7.00 8.17 -7.00
CA GLU A 139 -8.46 8.14 -7.12
C GLU A 139 -8.94 7.15 -8.20
N GLU A 140 -8.05 6.55 -9.00
CA GLU A 140 -8.46 5.53 -9.97
C GLU A 140 -8.95 4.22 -9.31
N PHE A 141 -8.68 4.05 -8.01
CA PHE A 141 -9.08 2.91 -7.21
C PHE A 141 -10.40 3.19 -6.47
N LYS A 142 -11.50 2.89 -7.15
CA LYS A 142 -12.86 2.94 -6.58
C LYS A 142 -13.08 1.87 -5.51
N ASP A 143 -13.99 2.09 -4.56
CA ASP A 143 -14.27 1.15 -3.46
C ASP A 143 -14.61 -0.26 -3.97
N GLU A 144 -15.47 -0.37 -4.98
CA GLU A 144 -15.83 -1.67 -5.58
C GLU A 144 -14.61 -2.37 -6.20
N GLY A 145 -13.74 -1.60 -6.86
CA GLY A 145 -12.54 -2.13 -7.47
C GLY A 145 -11.53 -2.63 -6.43
N LEU A 146 -11.31 -1.85 -5.37
CA LEU A 146 -10.43 -2.22 -4.26
C LEU A 146 -10.95 -3.43 -3.49
N CYS A 147 -12.26 -3.50 -3.23
CA CYS A 147 -12.91 -4.69 -2.65
C CYS A 147 -12.50 -5.96 -3.41
N ARG A 148 -12.65 -5.96 -4.74
CA ARG A 148 -12.29 -7.11 -5.59
C ARG A 148 -10.79 -7.39 -5.60
N VAL A 149 -9.95 -6.34 -5.56
CA VAL A 149 -8.50 -6.52 -5.40
C VAL A 149 -8.21 -7.26 -4.10
N ILE A 150 -8.71 -6.79 -2.97
CA ILE A 150 -8.48 -7.36 -1.63
C ILE A 150 -8.92 -8.84 -1.56
N GLU A 151 -10.09 -9.15 -2.10
CA GLU A 151 -10.63 -10.51 -2.14
C GLU A 151 -9.75 -11.47 -2.97
N SER A 152 -9.13 -10.96 -4.03
CA SER A 152 -8.24 -11.74 -4.90
C SER A 152 -6.85 -11.97 -4.32
N LEU A 153 -6.37 -11.11 -3.40
CA LEU A 153 -4.97 -11.15 -2.95
C LEU A 153 -4.57 -12.49 -2.32
N PRO A 154 -3.34 -12.98 -2.59
CA PRO A 154 -2.83 -14.17 -1.96
C PRO A 154 -2.55 -13.93 -0.47
N LEU A 155 -2.36 -15.03 0.27
CA LEU A 155 -2.01 -15.02 1.68
C LEU A 155 -0.55 -15.42 1.92
N PRO A 156 0.11 -14.84 2.94
CA PRO A 156 -0.35 -13.75 3.79
C PRO A 156 -0.08 -12.36 3.17
N LEU A 157 -0.97 -11.39 3.40
CA LEU A 157 -0.73 -9.98 3.13
C LEU A 157 -0.19 -9.30 4.39
N GLU A 158 1.02 -8.78 4.33
CA GLU A 158 1.72 -8.16 5.47
C GLU A 158 1.62 -6.63 5.43
N LYS A 159 1.67 -6.03 4.23
CA LYS A 159 1.66 -4.58 4.04
C LYS A 159 0.61 -4.18 3.02
N PHE A 160 -0.33 -3.35 3.43
CA PHE A 160 -1.39 -2.85 2.57
C PHE A 160 -1.50 -1.34 2.68
N MET A 161 -1.11 -0.64 1.63
CA MET A 161 -1.06 0.81 1.58
C MET A 161 -2.00 1.28 0.47
N VAL A 162 -3.12 1.89 0.84
CA VAL A 162 -4.16 2.38 -0.08
C VAL A 162 -4.41 3.84 0.23
N ARG A 163 -3.61 4.72 -0.37
CA ARG A 163 -3.66 6.16 -0.07
C ARG A 163 -4.42 6.94 -1.11
N SER A 164 -5.17 7.94 -0.67
CA SER A 164 -5.89 8.84 -1.57
C SER A 164 -6.72 8.06 -2.60
N THR A 165 -7.40 7.00 -2.13
CA THR A 165 -8.29 6.14 -2.92
C THR A 165 -9.72 6.31 -2.40
N GLU A 166 -10.71 5.71 -3.08
CA GLU A 166 -12.08 5.61 -2.55
C GLU A 166 -12.24 4.37 -1.64
N PHE A 167 -11.25 4.04 -0.80
CA PHE A 167 -11.40 2.93 0.14
C PHE A 167 -12.55 3.23 1.12
N GLY A 168 -13.63 2.45 1.01
CA GLY A 168 -14.86 2.65 1.76
C GLY A 168 -15.37 1.36 2.38
N HIS A 169 -16.70 1.25 2.53
CA HIS A 169 -17.32 0.17 3.29
C HIS A 169 -17.16 -1.21 2.63
N ARG A 170 -17.15 -1.30 1.30
CA ARG A 170 -16.99 -2.60 0.61
C ARG A 170 -15.57 -3.12 0.80
N SER A 171 -14.57 -2.27 0.54
CA SER A 171 -13.16 -2.63 0.73
C SER A 171 -12.85 -2.95 2.19
N PHE A 172 -13.39 -2.18 3.12
CA PHE A 172 -13.29 -2.46 4.55
C PHE A 172 -13.89 -3.82 4.91
N ASN A 173 -15.10 -4.11 4.44
CA ASN A 173 -15.73 -5.40 4.69
C ASN A 173 -14.92 -6.54 4.09
N ALA A 174 -14.40 -6.42 2.86
CA ALA A 174 -13.53 -7.42 2.24
C ALA A 174 -12.24 -7.65 3.05
N LEU A 175 -11.64 -6.59 3.58
CA LEU A 175 -10.46 -6.67 4.45
C LEU A 175 -10.75 -7.45 5.74
N MET A 176 -11.99 -7.33 6.26
CA MET A 176 -12.43 -7.91 7.52
C MET A 176 -13.17 -9.25 7.39
N SER A 177 -13.72 -9.60 6.22
CA SER A 177 -14.77 -10.62 6.06
C SER A 177 -14.29 -12.06 6.15
N ALA A 178 -12.97 -12.31 6.10
CA ALA A 178 -12.48 -13.65 5.86
C ALA A 178 -11.51 -14.19 6.93
N GLU A 179 -11.18 -13.44 7.97
CA GLU A 179 -10.05 -13.75 8.89
C GLU A 179 -8.68 -13.92 8.19
N ARG A 180 -8.67 -13.73 6.86
CA ARG A 180 -7.57 -14.04 5.96
C ARG A 180 -6.44 -13.03 6.13
N HIS A 181 -6.72 -11.74 5.96
CA HIS A 181 -5.66 -10.74 5.88
C HIS A 181 -5.38 -10.05 7.22
N TYR A 182 -6.41 -9.70 8.00
CA TYR A 182 -6.25 -8.81 9.15
C TYR A 182 -5.38 -9.37 10.29
N ASN A 183 -5.21 -10.69 10.37
CA ASN A 183 -4.31 -11.35 11.34
C ASN A 183 -2.83 -11.27 10.94
N HIS A 184 -2.53 -10.91 9.69
CA HIS A 184 -1.17 -10.87 9.13
C HIS A 184 -0.70 -9.47 8.79
N ILE A 185 -1.62 -8.52 8.59
CA ILE A 185 -1.27 -7.15 8.25
C ILE A 185 -0.54 -6.49 9.42
N GLN A 186 0.72 -6.13 9.16
CA GLN A 186 1.60 -5.39 10.04
C GLN A 186 1.59 -3.90 9.72
N GLU A 187 1.39 -3.54 8.45
CA GLU A 187 1.37 -2.14 8.00
C GLU A 187 0.10 -1.86 7.20
N LEU A 188 -0.72 -0.93 7.70
CA LEU A 188 -1.95 -0.48 7.04
C LEU A 188 -1.93 1.05 6.92
N GLU A 189 -1.98 1.56 5.68
CA GLU A 189 -2.02 2.99 5.41
C GLU A 189 -3.25 3.35 4.58
N LEU A 190 -4.19 4.06 5.21
CA LEU A 190 -5.46 4.54 4.67
C LEU A 190 -5.49 6.08 4.57
N ALA A 191 -4.35 6.75 4.68
CA ALA A 191 -4.27 8.20 4.67
C ALA A 191 -4.87 8.78 3.37
N GLY A 192 -5.71 9.80 3.51
CA GLY A 192 -6.39 10.45 2.39
C GLY A 192 -7.57 9.69 1.79
N CYS A 193 -7.98 8.54 2.35
CA CYS A 193 -9.23 7.87 1.98
C CYS A 193 -10.40 8.52 2.73
N LEU A 194 -11.17 9.36 2.03
CA LEU A 194 -12.22 10.18 2.64
C LEU A 194 -13.42 9.38 3.16
N ASP A 195 -13.67 8.18 2.60
CA ASP A 195 -14.76 7.30 3.01
C ASP A 195 -14.42 6.43 4.23
N VAL A 196 -13.17 6.50 4.72
CA VAL A 196 -12.77 5.81 5.95
C VAL A 196 -13.35 6.53 7.16
N THR A 197 -14.28 5.86 7.82
CA THR A 197 -14.95 6.39 9.01
C THR A 197 -14.18 6.08 10.29
N SER A 198 -14.41 6.89 11.32
CA SER A 198 -13.89 6.66 12.68
C SER A 198 -14.29 5.29 13.25
N CYS A 199 -15.50 4.81 12.95
CA CYS A 199 -15.94 3.44 13.31
C CYS A 199 -15.10 2.34 12.64
N MET A 200 -14.74 2.50 11.36
CA MET A 200 -13.85 1.55 10.67
C MET A 200 -12.46 1.53 11.32
N ILE A 201 -11.93 2.71 11.68
CA ILE A 201 -10.64 2.82 12.39
C ILE A 201 -10.69 2.09 13.73
N GLN A 202 -11.73 2.31 14.54
CA GLN A 202 -11.92 1.60 15.82
C GLN A 202 -11.96 0.09 15.62
N GLN A 203 -12.64 -0.39 14.58
CA GLN A 203 -12.67 -1.81 14.26
C GLN A 203 -11.31 -2.37 13.83
N ILE A 204 -10.50 -1.60 13.08
CA ILE A 204 -9.13 -1.99 12.74
C ILE A 204 -8.30 -2.16 14.01
N MET A 205 -8.30 -1.15 14.89
CA MET A 205 -7.53 -1.18 16.14
C MET A 205 -7.97 -2.28 17.11
N THR A 206 -9.23 -2.70 17.06
CA THR A 206 -9.79 -3.76 17.92
C THR A 206 -9.74 -5.16 17.31
N LYS A 207 -9.42 -5.32 16.02
CA LYS A 207 -9.41 -6.63 15.34
C LYS A 207 -8.08 -7.02 14.71
N MET A 208 -7.11 -6.11 14.58
CA MET A 208 -5.81 -6.39 13.93
C MET A 208 -4.67 -6.54 14.95
N PRO A 209 -4.44 -7.75 15.51
CA PRO A 209 -3.44 -7.96 16.57
C PRO A 209 -1.98 -7.85 16.07
N ALA A 210 -1.73 -8.11 14.78
CA ALA A 210 -0.41 -8.03 14.17
C ALA A 210 -0.02 -6.61 13.73
N LEU A 211 -0.94 -5.64 13.85
CA LEU A 211 -0.74 -4.30 13.32
C LEU A 211 0.35 -3.54 14.10
N GLU A 212 1.43 -3.17 13.41
CA GLU A 212 2.57 -2.44 13.95
C GLU A 212 2.57 -0.97 13.52
N ASN A 213 2.17 -0.70 12.27
CA ASN A 213 2.13 0.64 11.71
C ASN A 213 0.74 0.91 11.13
N PHE A 214 0.10 1.96 11.64
CA PHE A 214 -1.23 2.34 11.18
C PHE A 214 -1.32 3.82 10.89
N SER A 215 -1.85 4.15 9.71
CA SER A 215 -2.14 5.51 9.32
C SER A 215 -3.53 5.62 8.73
N ALA A 216 -4.30 6.61 9.16
CA ALA A 216 -5.62 6.93 8.63
C ALA A 216 -5.84 8.45 8.63
N TYR A 217 -6.97 8.92 8.09
CA TYR A 217 -7.23 10.35 7.99
C TYR A 217 -7.69 10.95 9.32
N ARG A 218 -8.85 10.53 9.85
CA ARG A 218 -9.52 11.24 10.94
C ARG A 218 -10.20 10.27 11.91
N LEU A 219 -10.02 10.50 13.21
CA LEU A 219 -10.66 9.76 14.30
C LEU A 219 -11.34 10.74 15.27
N TYR A 220 -12.64 10.57 15.53
CA TYR A 220 -13.40 11.48 16.39
C TYR A 220 -13.18 11.17 17.87
N VAL A 221 -13.02 12.22 18.69
CA VAL A 221 -12.86 12.08 20.15
C VAL A 221 -14.00 11.31 20.80
N THR A 222 -15.25 11.51 20.35
CA THR A 222 -16.42 10.79 20.88
C THR A 222 -16.36 9.29 20.67
N ASP A 223 -15.72 8.84 19.60
CA ASP A 223 -15.57 7.42 19.30
C ASP A 223 -14.39 6.81 20.07
N ILE A 224 -13.34 7.59 20.33
CA ILE A 224 -12.22 7.18 21.21
C ILE A 224 -12.71 6.96 22.64
N LEU A 225 -13.53 7.89 23.14
CA LEU A 225 -14.02 7.89 24.52
C LEU A 225 -15.29 7.03 24.69
N GLY A 226 -15.88 6.52 23.60
CA GLY A 226 -17.12 5.75 23.63
C GLY A 226 -18.34 6.58 24.09
N THR A 227 -18.28 7.90 23.98
CA THR A 227 -19.33 8.84 24.46
C THR A 227 -20.36 9.17 23.39
N SER A 228 -20.34 8.51 22.23
CA SER A 228 -21.29 8.74 21.15
C SER A 228 -22.74 8.66 21.65
N THR A 229 -23.44 9.79 21.59
CA THR A 229 -24.75 10.02 22.21
C THR A 229 -25.90 9.40 21.42
N THR A 230 -25.63 8.86 20.24
CA THR A 230 -26.66 8.50 19.28
C THR A 230 -27.44 7.24 19.63
N ASN A 231 -26.94 6.36 20.51
CA ASN A 231 -27.71 5.22 21.02
C ASN A 231 -27.24 4.77 22.41
N ARG A 232 -27.99 5.16 23.46
CA ARG A 232 -27.71 4.82 24.88
C ARG A 232 -27.67 3.33 25.22
N ASN A 233 -28.08 2.44 24.30
CA ASN A 233 -28.13 1.00 24.53
C ASN A 233 -26.94 0.23 23.97
N ASP A 234 -26.04 0.86 23.20
CA ASP A 234 -24.86 0.17 22.64
C ASP A 234 -23.68 0.25 23.61
N THR A 235 -23.67 -0.64 24.60
CA THR A 235 -22.54 -0.85 25.54
C THR A 235 -21.26 -1.39 24.86
N LYS A 236 -21.29 -1.59 23.54
CA LYS A 236 -20.16 -2.16 22.77
C LYS A 236 -19.00 -1.20 22.52
N ASN A 237 -19.15 0.10 22.79
CA ASN A 237 -18.14 1.10 22.42
C ASN A 237 -16.92 1.16 23.36
N ASN A 238 -16.91 0.44 24.48
CA ASN A 238 -15.75 0.40 25.37
C ASN A 238 -14.78 -0.75 25.04
N GLN A 239 -14.73 -1.17 23.78
CA GLN A 239 -13.89 -2.29 23.36
C GLN A 239 -12.41 -1.90 23.45
N GLU A 240 -11.62 -2.72 24.15
CA GLU A 240 -10.17 -2.54 24.27
C GLU A 240 -9.50 -2.72 22.90
N TRP A 241 -8.55 -1.83 22.57
CA TRP A 241 -7.74 -1.98 21.37
C TRP A 241 -6.79 -3.16 21.54
N VAL A 242 -6.83 -4.11 20.60
CA VAL A 242 -6.05 -5.36 20.65
C VAL A 242 -4.75 -5.28 19.87
N CYS A 243 -4.49 -4.18 19.17
CA CYS A 243 -3.23 -3.93 18.47
C CYS A 243 -2.08 -3.64 19.47
N THR A 244 -1.76 -4.63 20.30
CA THR A 244 -0.72 -4.53 21.35
C THR A 244 0.69 -4.35 20.78
N ASN A 245 0.86 -4.59 19.48
CA ASN A 245 2.12 -4.43 18.75
C ASN A 245 2.22 -3.08 18.02
N LEU A 246 1.26 -2.17 18.19
CA LEU A 246 1.22 -0.92 17.45
C LEU A 246 2.34 0.03 17.88
N ARG A 247 3.35 0.20 17.01
CA ARG A 247 4.54 1.02 17.22
C ARG A 247 4.41 2.41 16.62
N ALA A 248 3.68 2.56 15.52
CA ALA A 248 3.44 3.85 14.88
C ALA A 248 1.96 4.09 14.60
N LEU A 249 1.43 5.21 15.09
CA LEU A 249 0.07 5.67 14.85
C LEU A 249 0.10 7.07 14.24
N ARG A 250 -0.53 7.22 13.06
CA ARG A 250 -0.65 8.50 12.35
C ARG A 250 -2.10 8.77 12.00
N LEU A 251 -2.73 9.73 12.66
CA LEU A 251 -4.13 10.09 12.41
C LEU A 251 -4.40 11.51 12.91
N CYS A 252 -5.37 12.20 12.32
CA CYS A 252 -5.88 13.44 12.91
C CYS A 252 -6.94 13.10 13.96
N ILE A 253 -6.77 13.59 15.19
CA ILE A 253 -7.81 13.51 16.22
C ILE A 253 -8.73 14.72 16.09
N ASP A 254 -9.96 14.45 15.67
CA ASP A 254 -10.98 15.49 15.55
C ASP A 254 -11.68 15.67 16.91
N MET A 255 -11.39 16.80 17.54
CA MET A 255 -11.96 17.20 18.82
C MET A 255 -13.36 17.81 18.70
N GLY A 256 -13.89 17.96 17.48
CA GLY A 256 -15.16 18.62 17.18
C GLY A 256 -15.03 20.15 17.08
N GLU A 257 -15.91 20.77 16.27
CA GLU A 257 -15.92 22.22 16.04
C GLU A 257 -16.43 23.03 17.25
N THR A 258 -17.06 22.37 18.22
CA THR A 258 -17.75 23.03 19.33
C THR A 258 -16.84 23.48 20.46
N PHE A 259 -15.60 22.97 20.53
CA PHE A 259 -14.68 23.25 21.63
C PHE A 259 -13.57 24.19 21.19
N HIS A 260 -13.47 25.34 21.85
CA HIS A 260 -12.35 26.24 21.62
C HIS A 260 -11.07 25.61 22.20
N PRO A 261 -9.92 25.62 21.49
CA PRO A 261 -8.67 25.01 21.97
C PRO A 261 -8.10 25.55 23.29
N SER A 262 -8.66 26.64 23.81
CA SER A 262 -8.28 27.25 25.11
C SER A 262 -9.32 27.02 26.20
N SER A 263 -10.36 26.21 25.95
CA SER A 263 -11.39 25.93 26.94
C SER A 263 -10.97 24.78 27.86
N LEU A 264 -11.47 24.79 29.11
CA LEU A 264 -11.20 23.73 30.09
C LEU A 264 -11.76 22.37 29.62
N GLU A 265 -12.87 22.38 28.89
CA GLU A 265 -13.47 21.18 28.32
C GLU A 265 -12.60 20.56 27.24
N TYR A 266 -11.96 21.38 26.38
CA TYR A 266 -11.02 20.88 25.38
C TYR A 266 -9.82 20.20 26.04
N ASP A 267 -9.23 20.84 27.04
CA ASP A 267 -8.10 20.29 27.81
C ASP A 267 -8.47 18.94 28.45
N GLU A 268 -9.68 18.84 29.01
CA GLU A 268 -10.14 17.63 29.67
C GLU A 268 -10.39 16.49 28.67
N LEU A 269 -11.04 16.75 27.54
CA LEU A 269 -11.20 15.77 26.46
C LEU A 269 -9.84 15.30 25.94
N GLN A 270 -8.89 16.23 25.76
CA GLN A 270 -7.56 15.91 25.28
C GLN A 270 -6.81 15.00 26.27
N ARG A 271 -6.90 15.28 27.58
CA ARG A 271 -6.33 14.39 28.61
C ARG A 271 -6.92 12.99 28.56
N GLN A 272 -8.24 12.88 28.39
CA GLN A 272 -8.90 11.56 28.31
C GLN A 272 -8.48 10.78 27.07
N VAL A 273 -8.32 11.45 25.93
CA VAL A 273 -7.77 10.85 24.71
C VAL A 273 -6.35 10.34 24.92
N TYR A 274 -5.46 11.16 25.48
CA TYR A 274 -4.08 10.73 25.77
C TYR A 274 -4.02 9.61 26.79
N HIS A 275 -4.89 9.62 27.80
CA HIS A 275 -5.02 8.52 28.73
C HIS A 275 -5.42 7.22 28.00
N ARG A 276 -6.38 7.27 27.07
CA ARG A 276 -6.75 6.10 26.26
C ARG A 276 -5.59 5.62 25.38
N LEU A 277 -4.91 6.54 24.69
CA LEU A 277 -3.74 6.24 23.86
C LEU A 277 -2.58 5.63 24.65
N SER A 278 -2.42 6.00 25.93
CA SER A 278 -1.36 5.47 26.80
C SER A 278 -1.45 3.96 27.06
N ASN A 279 -2.61 3.35 26.77
CA ASN A 279 -2.76 1.89 26.84
C ASN A 279 -2.05 1.16 25.69
N LEU A 280 -1.64 1.87 24.62
CA LEU A 280 -0.80 1.34 23.54
C LEU A 280 0.66 1.27 23.99
N LYS A 281 0.99 0.25 24.79
CA LYS A 281 2.26 0.15 25.55
C LYS A 281 3.54 0.18 24.72
N VAL A 282 3.47 -0.17 23.44
CA VAL A 282 4.64 -0.22 22.54
C VAL A 282 4.65 0.93 21.52
N LEU A 283 3.78 1.93 21.68
CA LEU A 283 3.70 3.07 20.78
C LEU A 283 4.97 3.92 20.89
N GLU A 284 5.75 3.95 19.82
CA GLU A 284 7.00 4.71 19.71
C GLU A 284 6.78 6.05 18.99
N THR A 285 5.92 6.05 17.97
CA THR A 285 5.63 7.23 17.15
C THR A 285 4.15 7.55 17.17
N LEU A 286 3.82 8.75 17.63
CA LEU A 286 2.49 9.32 17.56
C LEU A 286 2.53 10.61 16.75
N ASN A 287 1.87 10.61 15.59
CA ASN A 287 1.72 11.80 14.74
C ASN A 287 0.23 12.15 14.67
N ILE A 288 -0.16 13.22 15.39
CA ILE A 288 -1.53 13.73 15.49
C ILE A 288 -1.63 15.07 14.78
#